data_AF-A0A1H4GFI9-F1
#
_entry.id   AF-A0A1H4GFI9-F1
#
_cell.length_a   1.000
_cell.length_b   1.000
_cell.length_c   1.000
_cell.angle_alpha   90.00
_cell.angle_beta   90.00
_cell.angle_gamma   90.00
#
_symmetry.space_group_name_H-M   'P 1'
#
loop_
_entity.id
_entity.type
_entity.pdbx_description
1 polymer ?
#
loop_
_entity_poly.entity_id
_entity_poly.type
_entity_poly.pdbx_seq_one_letter_code
_entity_poly.pdbx_strand_id
1 'polypeptide(L)'
;MTRQPSPTAQDALLRAASGQGAGMFDDGYALHPIARQAAISTPSHWVDAFVVSASEDGWIDLAGFTGESLRCWHFDDLSEVLTPGTPVAVHALYGVLTAGDELLNVSLAQS
;
A
#
# COMPACT_ATOMS: atom_id res chain seq x y z
N MET A 1 7.43 10.98 22.17
CA MET A 1 6.93 11.46 20.86
C MET A 1 5.56 10.85 20.67
N THR A 2 4.51 11.64 20.83
CA THR A 2 3.11 11.19 20.74
C THR A 2 2.76 11.05 19.26
N ARG A 3 2.62 9.81 18.75
CA ARG A 3 2.17 9.53 17.38
C ARG A 3 0.74 10.08 17.27
N GLN A 4 0.51 11.05 16.38
CA GLN A 4 -0.83 11.57 16.12
C GLN A 4 -1.69 10.44 15.53
N PRO A 5 -2.99 10.34 15.90
CA PRO A 5 -3.88 9.37 15.28
C PRO A 5 -3.98 9.65 13.77
N SER A 6 -4.09 8.58 12.99
CA SER A 6 -4.18 8.62 11.53
C SER A 6 -5.34 9.53 11.10
N PRO A 7 -5.09 10.49 10.20
CA PRO A 7 -6.16 11.28 9.62
C PRO A 7 -7.13 10.36 8.87
N THR A 8 -8.38 10.78 8.71
CA THR A 8 -9.29 10.17 7.74
C THR A 8 -8.62 10.09 6.36
N ALA A 9 -8.93 9.09 5.53
CA ALA A 9 -8.31 8.95 4.20
C ALA A 9 -8.42 10.24 3.35
N GLN A 10 -9.49 11.01 3.56
CA GLN A 10 -9.70 12.33 2.99
C GLN A 10 -8.72 13.41 3.48
N ASP A 11 -8.34 13.39 4.76
CA ASP A 11 -7.36 14.32 5.33
C ASP A 11 -5.92 13.96 4.90
N ALA A 12 -5.62 12.67 4.78
CA ALA A 12 -4.36 12.19 4.22
C ALA A 12 -4.20 12.63 2.75
N LEU A 13 -5.28 12.53 1.96
CA LEU A 13 -5.37 13.05 0.59
C LEU A 13 -5.18 14.58 0.52
N LEU A 14 -5.82 15.34 1.42
CA LEU A 14 -5.69 16.80 1.46
C LEU A 14 -4.25 17.24 1.81
N ARG A 15 -3.62 16.55 2.75
CA ARG A 15 -2.22 16.80 3.15
C ARG A 15 -1.27 16.52 1.98
N ALA A 16 -1.46 15.40 1.28
CA ALA A 16 -0.70 15.06 0.07
C ALA A 16 -0.89 16.08 -1.08
N ALA A 17 -2.10 16.62 -1.25
CA ALA A 17 -2.40 17.63 -2.27
C ALA A 17 -1.86 19.04 -1.96
N SER A 18 -1.59 19.35 -0.68
CA SER A 18 -1.20 20.68 -0.21
C SER A 18 0.28 21.06 -0.38
N GLY A 19 1.11 20.19 -0.97
CA GLY A 19 2.47 20.53 -1.41
C GLY A 19 3.50 20.76 -0.30
N GLN A 20 3.24 20.30 0.93
CA GLN A 20 4.27 20.26 1.98
C GLN A 20 5.01 18.92 1.97
N GLY A 21 6.21 18.90 1.39
CA GLY A 21 7.24 17.88 1.63
C GLY A 21 7.50 16.93 0.45
N ALA A 22 8.57 17.21 -0.29
CA ALA A 22 9.03 16.37 -1.41
C ALA A 22 9.51 14.95 -1.02
N GLY A 23 9.47 14.56 0.26
CA GLY A 23 9.70 13.18 0.75
C GLY A 23 8.42 12.39 1.05
N MET A 24 7.24 12.94 0.75
CA MET A 24 5.92 12.32 1.04
C MET A 24 5.46 11.33 -0.05
N PHE A 25 6.21 11.21 -1.14
CA PHE A 25 5.92 10.31 -2.27
C PHE A 25 6.98 9.22 -2.45
N ASP A 26 7.84 9.01 -1.44
CA ASP A 26 8.68 7.81 -1.40
C ASP A 26 7.77 6.56 -1.29
N ASP A 27 8.27 5.42 -1.75
CA ASP A 27 7.53 4.16 -1.74
C ASP A 27 7.02 3.85 -0.32
N GLY A 28 5.72 3.54 -0.19
CA GLY A 28 5.09 3.28 1.10
C GLY A 28 4.44 4.48 1.81
N TYR A 29 4.47 5.69 1.22
CA TYR A 29 3.82 6.90 1.76
C TYR A 29 2.52 7.25 1.00
N ALA A 30 2.31 8.52 0.62
CA ALA A 30 1.11 8.92 -0.10
C ALA A 30 1.14 8.38 -1.53
N LEU A 31 0.02 7.84 -2.01
CA LEU A 31 -0.10 7.39 -3.39
C LEU A 31 -0.17 8.59 -4.35
N HIS A 32 0.85 8.73 -5.19
CA HIS A 32 0.91 9.78 -6.19
C HIS A 32 -0.24 9.64 -7.21
N PRO A 33 -1.00 10.70 -7.56
CA PRO A 33 -2.16 10.59 -8.45
C PRO A 33 -1.87 9.98 -9.82
N ILE A 34 -0.68 10.24 -10.38
CA ILE A 34 -0.24 9.62 -11.64
C ILE A 34 -0.03 8.12 -11.46
N ALA A 35 0.58 7.68 -10.35
CA ALA A 35 0.79 6.25 -10.08
C ALA A 35 -0.54 5.52 -9.88
N ARG A 36 -1.48 6.14 -9.15
CA ARG A 36 -2.86 5.65 -9.02
C ARG A 36 -3.50 5.44 -10.39
N GLN A 37 -3.49 6.48 -11.24
CA GLN A 37 -4.12 6.40 -12.54
C GLN A 37 -3.42 5.39 -13.45
N ALA A 38 -2.09 5.30 -13.40
CA ALA A 38 -1.32 4.35 -14.19
C ALA A 38 -1.65 2.89 -13.81
N ALA A 39 -1.74 2.58 -12.52
CA ALA A 39 -2.10 1.24 -12.03
C ALA A 39 -3.52 0.83 -12.42
N ILE A 40 -4.49 1.75 -12.34
CA ILE A 40 -5.88 1.49 -12.77
C ILE A 40 -5.96 1.29 -14.29
N SER A 41 -5.22 2.09 -15.06
CA SER A 41 -5.20 2.03 -16.52
C SER A 41 -4.35 0.88 -17.09
N THR A 42 -3.63 0.15 -16.25
CA THR A 42 -2.73 -0.95 -16.65
C THR A 42 -3.25 -2.25 -16.04
N PRO A 43 -4.04 -3.06 -16.78
CA PRO A 43 -4.60 -4.29 -16.23
C PRO A 43 -3.57 -5.41 -16.01
N SER A 44 -2.41 -5.33 -16.65
CA SER A 44 -1.30 -6.27 -16.44
C SER A 44 -0.53 -5.96 -15.16
N HIS A 45 0.32 -6.88 -14.71
CA HIS A 45 1.20 -6.74 -13.53
C HIS A 45 0.50 -6.67 -12.16
N TRP A 46 -0.82 -6.78 -12.11
CA TRP A 46 -1.52 -7.14 -10.87
C TRP A 46 -1.21 -8.58 -10.49
N VAL A 47 -0.87 -8.76 -9.22
CA VAL A 47 -0.66 -10.06 -8.60
C VAL A 47 -1.70 -10.20 -7.50
N ASP A 48 -2.65 -11.11 -7.69
CA ASP A 48 -3.66 -11.44 -6.68
C ASP A 48 -2.99 -12.20 -5.53
N ALA A 49 -3.29 -11.84 -4.29
CA ALA A 49 -2.67 -12.44 -3.12
C ALA A 49 -3.59 -12.42 -1.90
N PHE A 50 -3.18 -13.13 -0.86
CA PHE A 50 -3.79 -13.09 0.46
C PHE A 50 -2.80 -12.57 1.49
N VAL A 51 -3.28 -11.76 2.43
CA VAL A 51 -2.47 -11.33 3.58
C VAL A 51 -2.10 -12.54 4.43
N VAL A 52 -0.81 -12.70 4.72
CA VAL A 52 -0.29 -13.69 5.68
C VAL A 52 -0.12 -13.04 7.04
N SER A 53 0.49 -11.86 7.07
CA SER A 53 0.71 -11.05 8.26
C SER A 53 0.87 -9.58 7.91
N ALA A 54 0.47 -8.71 8.83
CA ALA A 54 0.80 -7.29 8.83
C ALA A 54 1.28 -6.92 10.24
N SER A 55 2.34 -6.13 10.34
CA SER A 55 2.98 -5.75 11.60
C SER A 55 2.97 -4.24 11.84
N GLU A 56 3.09 -3.85 13.12
CA GLU A 56 3.04 -2.44 13.55
C GLU A 56 4.17 -1.57 12.96
N ASP A 57 5.23 -2.20 12.45
CA ASP A 57 6.35 -1.56 11.75
C ASP A 57 6.11 -1.38 10.24
N GLY A 58 4.91 -1.74 9.76
CA GLY A 58 4.46 -1.46 8.40
C GLY A 58 4.74 -2.58 7.38
N TRP A 59 5.39 -3.67 7.79
CA TRP A 59 5.61 -4.81 6.90
C TRP A 59 4.35 -5.64 6.71
N ILE A 60 4.14 -6.08 5.48
CA ILE A 60 3.00 -6.87 5.05
C ILE A 60 3.55 -8.05 4.25
N ASP A 61 3.33 -9.26 4.75
CA ASP A 61 3.69 -10.49 4.07
C ASP A 61 2.45 -11.02 3.35
N LEU A 62 2.61 -11.38 2.08
CA LEU A 62 1.53 -11.80 1.20
C LEU A 62 1.86 -13.15 0.55
N ALA A 63 0.84 -14.00 0.45
CA ALA A 63 0.86 -15.23 -0.32
C ALA A 63 0.12 -15.00 -1.64
N GLY A 64 0.85 -14.97 -2.74
CA GLY A 64 0.31 -14.85 -4.09
C GLY A 64 -0.56 -16.05 -4.45
N PHE A 65 -1.60 -15.79 -5.23
CA PHE A 65 -2.57 -16.79 -5.65
C PHE A 65 -1.94 -17.91 -6.49
N THR A 66 -0.86 -17.59 -7.23
CA THR A 66 -0.10 -18.57 -8.02
C THR A 66 1.09 -19.19 -7.29
N GLY A 67 1.23 -18.93 -5.98
CA GLY A 67 2.21 -19.59 -5.10
C GLY A 67 3.48 -18.78 -4.83
N GLU A 68 3.65 -17.63 -5.45
CA GLU A 68 4.70 -16.67 -5.13
C GLU A 68 4.47 -16.04 -3.74
N SER A 69 5.56 -15.63 -3.08
CA SER A 69 5.49 -14.83 -1.86
C SER A 69 5.92 -13.41 -2.17
N LEU A 70 5.13 -12.44 -1.70
CA LEU A 70 5.43 -11.02 -1.84
C LEU A 70 5.60 -10.44 -0.45
N ARG A 71 6.49 -9.46 -0.34
CA ARG A 71 6.65 -8.69 0.89
C ARG A 71 6.62 -7.21 0.55
N CYS A 72 5.71 -6.52 1.21
CA CYS A 72 5.43 -5.11 0.98
C CYS A 72 5.65 -4.33 2.27
N TRP A 73 5.92 -3.04 2.13
CA TRP A 73 6.02 -2.11 3.24
C TRP A 73 5.16 -0.87 3.00
N HIS A 74 4.47 -0.44 4.04
CA HIS A 74 3.70 0.80 4.11
C HIS A 74 4.09 1.56 5.40
N PHE A 75 4.09 2.89 5.39
CA PHE A 75 4.57 3.65 6.56
C PHE A 75 3.62 3.59 7.78
N ASP A 76 2.31 3.52 7.54
CA ASP A 76 1.30 3.31 8.59
C ASP A 76 1.20 1.85 9.02
N ASP A 77 0.79 1.65 10.27
CA ASP A 77 0.36 0.36 10.78
C ASP A 77 -1.03 0.00 10.20
N LEU A 78 -1.06 -1.07 9.41
CA LEU A 78 -2.27 -1.57 8.76
C LEU A 78 -2.75 -2.89 9.37
N SER A 79 -2.20 -3.34 10.50
CA SER A 79 -2.49 -4.66 11.09
C SER A 79 -3.94 -4.87 11.51
N GLU A 80 -4.67 -3.79 11.83
CA GLU A 80 -6.10 -3.85 12.15
C GLU A 80 -6.99 -4.01 10.89
N VAL A 81 -6.49 -3.60 9.71
CA VAL A 81 -7.25 -3.60 8.45
C VAL A 81 -6.86 -4.78 7.57
N LEU A 82 -5.56 -5.04 7.44
CA LEU A 82 -4.98 -6.14 6.68
C LEU A 82 -4.80 -7.35 7.59
N THR A 83 -5.92 -8.01 7.88
CA THR A 83 -5.92 -9.23 8.70
C THR A 83 -5.57 -10.47 7.86
N PRO A 84 -4.97 -11.52 8.44
CA PRO A 84 -4.63 -12.74 7.72
C PRO A 84 -5.82 -13.35 6.96
N GLY A 85 -5.60 -13.70 5.69
CA GLY A 85 -6.62 -14.21 4.77
C GLY A 85 -7.37 -13.11 4.00
N THR A 86 -7.14 -11.83 4.27
CA THR A 86 -7.73 -10.73 3.50
C THR A 86 -7.25 -10.80 2.04
N PRO A 87 -8.16 -10.84 1.05
CA PRO A 87 -7.78 -10.80 -0.36
C PRO A 87 -7.28 -9.40 -0.72
N VAL A 88 -6.16 -9.35 -1.44
CA VAL A 88 -5.52 -8.13 -1.93
C VAL A 88 -5.00 -8.37 -3.33
N ALA A 89 -4.65 -7.30 -4.04
CA ALA A 89 -3.82 -7.42 -5.23
C ALA A 89 -2.71 -6.37 -5.21
N VAL A 90 -1.55 -6.69 -5.80
CA VAL A 90 -0.39 -5.79 -5.85
C VAL A 90 -0.02 -5.53 -7.29
N HIS A 91 0.01 -4.27 -7.70
CA HIS A 91 0.57 -3.83 -8.98
C HIS A 91 2.07 -3.63 -8.85
N ALA A 92 2.86 -4.68 -9.08
CA ALA A 92 4.29 -4.70 -8.78
C ALA A 92 5.11 -3.60 -9.50
N LEU A 93 4.67 -3.16 -10.69
CA LEU A 93 5.36 -2.11 -11.45
C LEU A 93 5.15 -0.69 -10.86
N TYR A 94 4.04 -0.44 -10.17
CA TYR A 94 3.70 0.91 -9.67
C TYR A 94 3.65 0.98 -8.15
N GLY A 95 3.99 -0.11 -7.44
CA GLY A 95 3.98 -0.14 -5.97
C GLY A 95 2.60 0.16 -5.41
N VAL A 96 1.53 -0.43 -5.98
CA VAL A 96 0.16 -0.19 -5.50
C VAL A 96 -0.43 -1.48 -4.95
N LEU A 97 -0.95 -1.44 -3.72
CA LEU A 97 -1.73 -2.51 -3.12
C LEU A 97 -3.21 -2.10 -3.10
N THR A 98 -4.09 -2.99 -3.55
CA THR A 98 -5.54 -2.85 -3.39
C THR A 98 -6.04 -3.75 -2.28
N ALA A 99 -6.88 -3.21 -1.40
CA ALA A 99 -7.58 -3.94 -0.36
C ALA A 99 -9.02 -3.42 -0.28
N GLY A 100 -9.98 -4.22 -0.77
CA GLY A 100 -11.35 -3.75 -0.98
C GLY A 100 -11.39 -2.64 -2.05
N ASP A 101 -11.91 -1.47 -1.67
CA ASP A 101 -12.04 -0.29 -2.56
C ASP A 101 -10.87 0.72 -2.41
N GLU A 102 -9.91 0.43 -1.53
CA GLU A 102 -8.78 1.31 -1.22
C GLU A 102 -7.53 0.96 -2.04
N LEU A 103 -6.78 1.99 -2.42
CA LEU A 103 -5.49 1.88 -3.12
C LEU A 103 -4.39 2.52 -2.28
N LEU A 104 -3.39 1.73 -1.92
CA LEU A 104 -2.29 2.10 -1.03
C LEU A 104 -0.97 2.09 -1.81
N ASN A 105 -0.09 3.06 -1.55
CA ASN A 105 1.29 3.01 -2.05
C ASN A 105 2.10 2.07 -1.16
N VAL A 106 2.83 1.14 -1.76
CA VAL A 106 3.66 0.18 -1.03
C VAL A 106 5.03 0.07 -1.68
N SER A 107 6.06 -0.09 -0.85
CA SER A 107 7.37 -0.51 -1.34
C SER A 107 7.43 -2.03 -1.39
N LEU A 108 7.83 -2.61 -2.52
CA LEU A 108 8.10 -4.04 -2.59
C LEU A 108 9.53 -4.31 -2.09
N ALA A 109 9.67 -5.25 -1.16
CA ALA A 109 10.99 -5.77 -0.82
C ALA A 109 11.57 -6.45 -2.07
N GLN A 110 12.78 -6.05 -2.48
CA GLN A 110 13.51 -6.79 -3.49
C GLN A 110 14.00 -8.11 -2.87
N SER A 111 13.80 -9.22 -3.59
CA SER A 111 14.27 -10.56 -3.22
C SER A 111 15.78 -10.70 -3.32
#